data_AF-A0A830I396-F1
#
_entry.id   AF-A0A830I396-F1
#
_cell.length_a   1.000
_cell.length_b   1.000
_cell.length_c   1.000
_cell.angle_alpha   90.00
_cell.angle_beta   90.00
_cell.angle_gamma   90.00
#
_symmetry.space_group_name_H-M   'P 1'
#
loop_
_entity.id
_entity.type
_entity.pdbx_description
1 polymer ?
#
loop_
_entity_poly.entity_id
_entity_poly.type
_entity_poly.pdbx_seq_one_letter_code
_entity_poly.pdbx_strand_id
1 'polypeptide(L)'
;MAHPCVMKKMSLWGPLLVSFVLSCLFIGAFSEAVGSASASASGASGASSASGSVFSSGASGASGGGPFFSSGASASRGGVLSERPVSFSVSSEGVLSSSSSSSSSSSAKNHDGGGGSSENPTSLGDAAGYYSLKNTHGGHMFYLFFTSRASNPSSAPLVLWLTGGPGCSSELAVFYENGPYHLEKDASLSINEYGWDQTSNLLYVDQPLDTGFSFSKNPLDIVHNEKGVAADMWEFFQAFLEAHPELKNNDVYVTGESYAGHYVPAVTYKLYEADKAKQGTPVNIKGMAIGNGLTDPLIQYGAYGDFALQNKMIKNSTYNAVQAIVPQCQKMVAKCKSTPPADEQTLLQKNQKGIFSHPCMEAATFCESIPGMILQAAGNVNVYDIRKQCTYPPLCYDFSAADAFLNSPDTQKMLGVSRKWQSCSGVVHSAMMGDWMHDLEPVIPTLLEANIRVLIYAGEDDFICNYLGNQRWVEQMKWSGQDAFNKQPVSTFSVDGDAGQGKEYGGLSFLRVHSAGHMVPMDQPKASLEMLRRFVTGEPMFPPQKANSVLGRKGASTSAAEA
;
A
#
# COMPACT_ATOMS: atom_id res chain seq x y z
N MET A 1 -47.10 22.30 45.64
CA MET A 1 -47.49 20.87 45.56
C MET A 1 -47.62 20.55 44.07
N ALA A 2 -46.89 19.66 43.41
CA ALA A 2 -45.90 18.64 43.77
C ALA A 2 -44.90 18.45 42.59
N HIS A 3 -43.81 17.74 42.87
CA HIS A 3 -42.53 17.62 42.16
C HIS A 3 -42.48 16.77 40.85
N PRO A 4 -41.35 16.84 40.09
CA PRO A 4 -41.04 16.09 38.86
C PRO A 4 -40.11 14.86 39.09
N CYS A 5 -40.17 13.87 38.20
CA CYS A 5 -39.19 12.78 37.93
C CYS A 5 -39.84 11.89 36.85
N VAL A 6 -39.28 11.53 35.69
CA VAL A 6 -38.00 10.90 35.40
C VAL A 6 -37.67 11.15 33.90
N MET A 7 -36.66 11.96 33.60
CA MET A 7 -35.90 11.85 32.35
C MET A 7 -34.52 11.30 32.71
N LYS A 8 -34.35 9.98 32.60
CA LYS A 8 -33.04 9.32 32.68
C LYS A 8 -33.16 7.95 32.01
N LYS A 9 -32.80 7.88 30.72
CA LYS A 9 -32.25 6.73 29.97
C LYS A 9 -32.47 6.95 28.47
N MET A 10 -31.57 7.70 27.84
CA MET A 10 -31.30 7.64 26.39
C MET A 10 -29.96 8.35 26.14
N SER A 11 -28.91 7.75 26.66
CA SER A 11 -27.51 8.13 26.41
C SER A 11 -26.74 6.83 26.56
N LEU A 12 -26.49 6.15 25.44
CA LEU A 12 -25.56 5.00 25.31
C LEU A 12 -25.51 4.40 23.88
N TRP A 13 -26.22 4.93 22.89
CA TRP A 13 -26.23 4.38 21.51
C TRP A 13 -25.63 5.29 20.42
N GLY A 14 -25.09 6.46 20.78
CA GLY A 14 -24.44 7.37 19.83
C GLY A 14 -23.09 6.90 19.24
N PRO A 15 -22.19 6.23 20.01
CA PRO A 15 -20.87 5.85 19.49
C PRO A 15 -20.88 4.67 18.49
N LEU A 16 -21.86 3.78 18.58
CA LEU A 16 -21.94 2.57 17.75
C LEU A 16 -22.39 2.85 16.31
N LEU A 17 -23.20 3.89 16.07
CA LEU A 17 -23.63 4.26 14.72
C LEU A 17 -22.53 4.99 13.94
N VAL A 18 -21.62 5.70 14.61
CA VAL A 18 -20.53 6.46 13.97
C VAL A 18 -19.39 5.52 13.55
N SER A 19 -19.05 4.50 14.36
CA SER A 19 -18.17 3.41 13.91
C SER A 19 -18.75 2.66 12.72
N PHE A 20 -20.08 2.47 12.66
CA PHE A 20 -20.70 1.81 11.51
C PHE A 20 -20.59 2.64 10.21
N VAL A 21 -20.55 3.97 10.28
CA VAL A 21 -20.39 4.83 9.08
C VAL A 21 -18.93 4.86 8.60
N LEU A 22 -17.92 4.86 9.48
CA LEU A 22 -16.51 4.72 9.03
C LEU A 22 -16.17 3.29 8.61
N SER A 23 -16.70 2.27 9.29
CA SER A 23 -16.61 0.90 8.81
C SER A 23 -17.38 0.70 7.50
N CYS A 24 -18.51 1.38 7.25
CA CYS A 24 -19.15 1.38 5.93
C CYS A 24 -18.42 2.21 4.87
N LEU A 25 -17.59 3.19 5.27
CA LEU A 25 -16.66 3.87 4.36
C LEU A 25 -15.51 2.95 3.92
N PHE A 26 -15.25 1.83 4.59
CA PHE A 26 -14.25 0.83 4.14
C PHE A 26 -14.86 -0.53 3.76
N ILE A 27 -16.08 -0.86 4.20
CA ILE A 27 -16.82 -2.11 3.95
C ILE A 27 -17.96 -1.84 2.95
N GLY A 28 -17.63 -1.19 1.83
CA GLY A 28 -18.52 -1.07 0.67
C GLY A 28 -18.58 -2.35 -0.16
N ALA A 29 -18.70 -3.53 0.46
CA ALA A 29 -18.73 -4.81 -0.25
C ALA A 29 -19.56 -5.87 0.51
N PHE A 30 -20.84 -5.59 0.80
CA PHE A 30 -21.74 -6.63 1.33
C PHE A 30 -23.22 -6.49 0.92
N SER A 31 -23.52 -5.91 -0.26
CA SER A 31 -24.91 -5.80 -0.72
C SER A 31 -25.25 -6.36 -2.10
N GLU A 32 -24.37 -7.12 -2.76
CA GLU A 32 -24.70 -7.74 -4.07
C GLU A 32 -24.67 -9.27 -4.12
N ALA A 33 -24.38 -9.98 -3.01
CA ALA A 33 -24.34 -11.45 -3.01
C ALA A 33 -25.64 -12.15 -2.56
N VAL A 34 -26.73 -11.42 -2.27
CA VAL A 34 -28.04 -12.00 -1.91
C VAL A 34 -29.13 -11.36 -2.76
N GLY A 35 -29.01 -11.51 -4.08
CA GLY A 35 -29.91 -10.90 -5.05
C GLY A 35 -30.12 -11.74 -6.31
N SER A 36 -30.01 -13.07 -6.25
CA SER A 36 -30.33 -13.93 -7.39
C SER A 36 -30.85 -15.29 -6.97
N ALA A 37 -31.98 -15.32 -6.26
CA ALA A 37 -32.78 -16.54 -6.09
C ALA A 37 -34.24 -16.23 -5.78
N SER A 38 -34.93 -15.51 -6.67
CA SER A 38 -36.40 -15.51 -6.66
C SER A 38 -36.99 -14.98 -7.97
N ALA A 39 -37.23 -15.88 -8.94
CA ALA A 39 -38.37 -15.79 -9.87
C ALA A 39 -38.41 -17.02 -10.78
N SER A 40 -39.21 -18.03 -10.43
CA SER A 40 -40.22 -18.61 -11.34
C SER A 40 -40.84 -19.86 -10.72
N ALA A 41 -42.09 -19.75 -10.29
CA ALA A 41 -43.17 -20.69 -10.61
C ALA A 41 -44.33 -20.47 -9.62
N SER A 42 -45.24 -19.61 -10.06
CA SER A 42 -46.64 -19.56 -9.62
C SER A 42 -47.34 -20.88 -9.93
N GLY A 43 -48.13 -21.40 -8.97
CA GLY A 43 -49.07 -22.49 -9.25
C GLY A 43 -49.73 -23.04 -7.99
N ALA A 44 -50.88 -22.46 -7.65
CA ALA A 44 -52.02 -22.98 -6.86
C ALA A 44 -52.06 -24.52 -6.66
N SER A 45 -52.54 -25.12 -5.58
CA SER A 45 -53.52 -24.75 -4.56
C SER A 45 -53.69 -25.96 -3.61
N GLY A 46 -54.18 -25.74 -2.38
CA GLY A 46 -55.07 -26.72 -1.75
C GLY A 46 -54.61 -27.38 -0.44
N ALA A 47 -54.90 -26.67 0.66
CA ALA A 47 -55.55 -27.15 1.88
C ALA A 47 -55.01 -28.35 2.70
N SER A 48 -54.68 -28.03 3.97
CA SER A 48 -55.04 -28.74 5.22
C SER A 48 -54.57 -30.20 5.39
N SER A 49 -54.03 -30.68 6.52
CA SER A 49 -54.16 -30.30 7.93
C SER A 49 -53.28 -31.23 8.78
N ALA A 50 -53.03 -30.80 10.01
CA ALA A 50 -52.86 -31.61 11.23
C ALA A 50 -51.57 -32.45 11.38
N SER A 51 -50.75 -32.05 12.36
CA SER A 51 -50.52 -32.76 13.64
C SER A 51 -49.36 -33.75 13.53
N GLY A 52 -48.24 -33.51 14.21
CA GLY A 52 -48.07 -33.79 15.64
C GLY A 52 -46.85 -34.71 15.71
N SER A 53 -45.70 -34.20 16.13
CA SER A 53 -45.23 -34.23 17.51
C SER A 53 -44.58 -35.55 17.92
N VAL A 54 -43.25 -35.44 18.15
CA VAL A 54 -42.50 -36.00 19.28
C VAL A 54 -42.03 -37.47 19.16
N PHE A 55 -40.71 -37.66 19.25
CA PHE A 55 -39.94 -38.34 20.32
C PHE A 55 -38.48 -38.46 19.80
N SER A 56 -37.46 -37.80 20.41
CA SER A 56 -36.74 -38.18 21.65
C SER A 56 -36.14 -39.60 21.52
N SER A 57 -34.88 -39.91 21.76
CA SER A 57 -33.87 -39.47 22.74
C SER A 57 -32.51 -40.06 22.31
N GLY A 58 -31.37 -39.45 22.64
CA GLY A 58 -30.51 -39.88 23.76
C GLY A 58 -29.50 -40.97 23.30
N ALA A 59 -28.26 -40.63 22.95
CA ALA A 59 -27.11 -40.32 23.81
C ALA A 59 -26.22 -41.55 24.13
N SER A 60 -24.90 -41.33 24.07
CA SER A 60 -23.75 -42.11 24.59
C SER A 60 -23.49 -43.49 23.95
N GLY A 61 -22.26 -43.96 23.73
CA GLY A 61 -20.93 -43.46 24.01
C GLY A 61 -19.90 -44.58 23.76
N ALA A 62 -18.68 -44.18 23.39
CA ALA A 62 -17.37 -44.80 23.66
C ALA A 62 -16.99 -46.23 23.19
N SER A 63 -15.79 -46.27 22.58
CA SER A 63 -14.62 -47.14 22.86
C SER A 63 -14.33 -48.38 21.99
N GLY A 64 -13.01 -48.55 21.72
CA GLY A 64 -12.32 -49.76 21.21
C GLY A 64 -12.02 -49.69 19.70
N GLY A 65 -10.82 -49.91 19.17
CA GLY A 65 -9.58 -50.48 19.69
C GLY A 65 -8.97 -51.48 18.68
N GLY A 66 -8.13 -50.99 17.76
CA GLY A 66 -7.13 -51.74 16.95
C GLY A 66 -7.62 -52.79 15.92
N PRO A 67 -6.72 -53.47 15.18
CA PRO A 67 -5.50 -52.99 14.51
C PRO A 67 -5.31 -53.60 13.07
N PHE A 68 -4.20 -53.23 12.40
CA PHE A 68 -3.52 -53.92 11.27
C PHE A 68 -4.26 -54.14 9.92
N PHE A 69 -3.72 -53.57 8.83
CA PHE A 69 -3.10 -54.35 7.73
C PHE A 69 -2.26 -53.43 6.82
N SER A 70 -1.03 -53.85 6.55
CA SER A 70 -0.14 -53.26 5.55
C SER A 70 -0.50 -53.73 4.15
N SER A 71 -0.36 -52.87 3.14
CA SER A 71 0.26 -53.28 1.87
C SER A 71 0.73 -52.03 1.13
N GLY A 72 2.02 -52.03 0.78
CA GLY A 72 2.60 -51.02 -0.09
C GLY A 72 2.34 -51.34 -1.56
N ALA A 73 2.30 -50.30 -2.38
CA ALA A 73 2.65 -50.37 -3.78
C ALA A 73 3.28 -49.02 -4.19
N SER A 74 4.52 -49.11 -4.64
CA SER A 74 5.29 -48.04 -5.28
C SER A 74 5.04 -48.03 -6.79
N ALA A 75 5.23 -46.85 -7.40
CA ALA A 75 5.31 -46.49 -8.83
C ALA A 75 4.11 -45.61 -9.25
N SER A 76 4.27 -44.45 -9.91
CA SER A 76 5.36 -43.97 -10.76
C SER A 76 5.26 -42.46 -10.96
N ARG A 77 6.38 -41.88 -11.39
CA ARG A 77 6.64 -40.47 -11.72
C ARG A 77 5.57 -39.85 -12.63
N GLY A 78 4.95 -38.77 -12.17
CA GLY A 78 4.32 -37.76 -13.01
C GLY A 78 5.12 -36.46 -12.91
N GLY A 79 5.71 -36.02 -14.01
CA GLY A 79 6.49 -34.79 -14.08
C GLY A 79 5.62 -33.57 -13.77
N VAL A 80 6.11 -32.71 -12.90
CA VAL A 80 5.56 -31.37 -12.69
C VAL A 80 5.96 -30.52 -13.88
N LEU A 81 4.97 -30.07 -14.65
CA LEU A 81 5.12 -29.04 -15.66
C LEU A 81 5.52 -27.74 -14.94
N SER A 82 6.78 -27.37 -15.10
CA SER A 82 7.26 -26.02 -14.81
C SER A 82 6.66 -25.09 -15.86
N GLU A 83 5.69 -24.26 -15.47
CA GLU A 83 5.33 -23.10 -16.26
C GLU A 83 6.53 -22.13 -16.25
N ARG A 84 7.08 -21.88 -17.44
CA ARG A 84 8.21 -20.98 -17.65
C ARG A 84 7.68 -19.54 -17.69
N PRO A 85 8.40 -18.55 -17.13
CA PRO A 85 8.13 -17.15 -17.42
C PRO A 85 8.28 -16.92 -18.93
N VAL A 86 7.31 -16.23 -19.52
CA VAL A 86 7.34 -15.91 -20.95
C VAL A 86 8.23 -14.69 -21.14
N SER A 87 9.51 -14.94 -21.45
CA SER A 87 10.42 -13.90 -21.95
C SER A 87 10.21 -13.73 -23.45
N PHE A 88 9.66 -12.59 -23.89
CA PHE A 88 9.54 -12.28 -25.32
C PHE A 88 10.82 -11.60 -25.82
N SER A 89 11.64 -12.35 -26.55
CA SER A 89 12.71 -11.77 -27.38
C SER A 89 12.13 -11.36 -28.73
N VAL A 90 12.05 -10.05 -28.99
CA VAL A 90 11.60 -9.50 -30.28
C VAL A 90 12.68 -9.78 -31.33
N SER A 91 12.38 -10.70 -32.23
CA SER A 91 12.93 -10.72 -33.59
C SER A 91 11.79 -10.31 -34.52
N SER A 92 11.97 -9.20 -35.22
CA SER A 92 10.98 -8.62 -36.12
C SER A 92 10.67 -9.53 -37.32
N GLU A 93 9.40 -9.46 -37.75
CA GLU A 93 8.79 -9.89 -39.03
C GLU A 93 7.92 -11.17 -39.04
N GLY A 94 6.59 -10.96 -38.95
CA GLY A 94 5.75 -10.96 -40.17
C GLY A 94 5.10 -12.28 -40.61
N VAL A 95 3.81 -12.41 -40.33
CA VAL A 95 2.90 -13.44 -40.87
C VAL A 95 2.79 -13.37 -42.41
N LEU A 96 2.85 -14.55 -43.02
CA LEU A 96 2.53 -14.84 -44.42
C LEU A 96 1.10 -14.37 -44.81
N SER A 97 1.00 -13.52 -45.83
CA SER A 97 0.07 -13.77 -46.94
C SER A 97 0.53 -13.08 -48.23
N SER A 98 0.18 -13.70 -49.35
CA SER A 98 0.68 -13.57 -50.71
C SER A 98 0.56 -12.20 -51.39
N SER A 99 1.63 -11.68 -52.00
CA SER A 99 1.86 -11.67 -53.47
C SER A 99 2.99 -10.70 -53.93
N SER A 100 3.89 -11.25 -54.76
CA SER A 100 4.78 -10.65 -55.78
C SER A 100 5.59 -9.36 -55.53
N SER A 101 6.90 -9.56 -55.36
CA SER A 101 8.06 -8.93 -56.04
C SER A 101 8.14 -7.40 -56.22
N SER A 102 9.14 -6.75 -55.64
CA SER A 102 10.48 -6.53 -56.24
C SER A 102 11.31 -5.51 -55.44
N SER A 103 12.62 -5.67 -55.54
CA SER A 103 13.73 -5.04 -54.81
C SER A 103 13.92 -3.53 -55.02
N SER A 104 14.42 -2.81 -54.00
CA SER A 104 15.77 -2.17 -54.03
C SER A 104 16.09 -1.32 -52.78
N SER A 105 17.39 -1.29 -52.51
CA SER A 105 18.22 -0.71 -51.44
C SER A 105 18.15 0.80 -51.09
N SER A 106 18.41 1.06 -49.80
CA SER A 106 19.39 1.99 -49.20
C SER A 106 19.15 3.51 -49.02
N SER A 107 19.30 3.91 -47.75
CA SER A 107 20.08 5.05 -47.20
C SER A 107 19.42 6.40 -46.83
N ALA A 108 19.47 6.65 -45.51
CA ALA A 108 19.94 7.86 -44.81
C ALA A 108 19.03 9.12 -44.63
N LYS A 109 18.84 9.43 -43.33
CA LYS A 109 18.74 10.74 -42.64
C LYS A 109 17.62 11.71 -43.02
N ASN A 110 16.80 12.08 -42.02
CA ASN A 110 16.84 13.44 -41.43
C ASN A 110 16.03 13.55 -40.12
N HIS A 111 16.55 14.36 -39.21
CA HIS A 111 15.83 15.02 -38.12
C HIS A 111 14.65 15.83 -38.69
N ASP A 112 13.51 15.83 -38.01
CA ASP A 112 13.00 16.94 -37.18
C ASP A 112 11.53 16.67 -36.77
N GLY A 113 11.10 17.24 -35.64
CA GLY A 113 9.71 17.65 -35.43
C GLY A 113 8.70 16.66 -34.85
N GLY A 114 8.44 16.85 -33.55
CA GLY A 114 7.14 16.78 -32.87
C GLY A 114 5.99 15.98 -33.50
N GLY A 115 5.62 14.91 -32.81
CA GLY A 115 4.32 14.24 -32.95
C GLY A 115 4.15 13.29 -31.79
N GLY A 116 3.24 13.59 -30.88
CA GLY A 116 2.85 12.68 -29.80
C GLY A 116 2.32 11.39 -30.41
N SER A 117 3.12 10.33 -30.35
CA SER A 117 2.70 8.99 -30.72
C SER A 117 2.02 8.35 -29.51
N SER A 118 0.71 8.14 -29.62
CA SER A 118 0.00 7.15 -28.83
C SER A 118 0.54 5.77 -29.21
N GLU A 119 1.63 5.34 -28.58
CA GLU A 119 2.04 3.96 -28.65
C GLU A 119 1.06 3.16 -27.79
N ASN A 120 0.22 2.32 -28.43
CA ASN A 120 -0.45 1.25 -27.72
C ASN A 120 0.64 0.26 -27.32
N PRO A 121 1.01 0.15 -26.04
CA PRO A 121 2.06 -0.78 -25.63
C PRO A 121 1.56 -2.19 -25.95
N THR A 122 2.34 -2.98 -26.69
CA THR A 122 2.02 -4.40 -26.90
C THR A 122 2.11 -5.22 -25.60
N SER A 123 2.64 -4.62 -24.53
CA SER A 123 2.61 -5.10 -23.15
C SER A 123 2.54 -3.91 -22.17
N LEU A 124 1.71 -4.00 -21.12
CA LEU A 124 1.58 -2.93 -20.11
C LEU A 124 2.90 -2.68 -19.37
N GLY A 125 3.74 -3.70 -19.16
CA GLY A 125 5.08 -3.61 -18.60
C GLY A 125 6.07 -4.51 -19.34
N ASP A 126 7.32 -4.55 -18.89
CA ASP A 126 8.35 -5.44 -19.46
C ASP A 126 8.12 -6.90 -19.05
N ALA A 127 7.59 -7.11 -17.84
CA ALA A 127 7.11 -8.40 -17.39
C ALA A 127 5.88 -8.24 -16.48
N ALA A 128 5.00 -9.22 -16.55
CA ALA A 128 3.82 -9.35 -15.70
C ALA A 128 3.50 -10.83 -15.52
N GLY A 129 2.85 -11.18 -14.42
CA GLY A 129 2.39 -12.54 -14.20
C GLY A 129 2.30 -12.90 -12.73
N TYR A 130 2.40 -14.19 -12.44
CA TYR A 130 2.23 -14.73 -11.09
C TYR A 130 3.45 -15.52 -10.62
N TYR A 131 3.73 -15.45 -9.33
CA TYR A 131 4.53 -16.45 -8.64
C TYR A 131 3.67 -17.19 -7.61
N SER A 132 3.75 -18.52 -7.62
CA SER A 132 3.08 -19.37 -6.64
C SER A 132 3.87 -19.40 -5.33
N LEU A 133 3.18 -19.23 -4.20
CA LEU A 133 3.80 -19.28 -2.87
C LEU A 133 3.83 -20.72 -2.36
N LYS A 134 5.00 -21.19 -1.90
CA LYS A 134 5.27 -22.58 -1.55
C LYS A 134 4.57 -23.00 -0.25
N ASN A 135 4.45 -22.09 0.72
CA ASN A 135 3.84 -22.39 2.02
C ASN A 135 2.35 -22.01 2.12
N THR A 136 1.69 -21.85 0.97
CA THR A 136 0.25 -21.59 0.87
C THR A 136 -0.47 -22.79 0.24
N HIS A 137 -1.79 -22.81 0.30
CA HIS A 137 -2.63 -23.86 -0.29
C HIS A 137 -3.08 -23.51 -1.72
N GLY A 138 -2.22 -22.82 -2.47
CA GLY A 138 -2.49 -22.37 -3.85
C GLY A 138 -2.61 -20.86 -4.00
N GLY A 139 -1.84 -20.10 -3.21
CA GLY A 139 -1.68 -18.66 -3.35
C GLY A 139 -0.77 -18.31 -4.52
N HIS A 140 -1.20 -17.34 -5.33
CA HIS A 140 -0.50 -16.79 -6.47
C HIS A 140 -0.47 -15.26 -6.35
N MET A 141 0.73 -14.70 -6.27
CA MET A 141 0.93 -13.24 -6.18
C MET A 141 1.23 -12.67 -7.56
N PHE A 142 0.42 -11.70 -7.98
CA PHE A 142 0.55 -10.96 -9.22
C PHE A 142 1.56 -9.82 -9.08
N TYR A 143 2.25 -9.52 -10.18
CA TYR A 143 3.16 -8.38 -10.26
C TYR A 143 3.17 -7.73 -11.64
N LEU A 144 3.59 -6.46 -11.65
CA LEU A 144 4.03 -5.73 -12.83
C LEU A 144 5.48 -5.28 -12.63
N PHE A 145 6.32 -5.49 -13.64
CA PHE A 145 7.71 -5.08 -13.64
C PHE A 145 8.00 -4.15 -14.83
N PHE A 146 8.75 -3.07 -14.53
CA PHE A 146 9.16 -2.06 -15.49
C PHE A 146 10.65 -1.79 -15.36
N THR A 147 11.34 -1.84 -16.48
CA THR A 147 12.76 -1.55 -16.62
C THR A 147 12.97 -0.06 -16.55
N SER A 148 14.07 0.36 -15.94
CA SER A 148 14.41 1.77 -15.85
C SER A 148 14.59 2.42 -17.23
N ARG A 149 14.13 3.67 -17.39
CA ARG A 149 14.48 4.55 -18.51
C ARG A 149 15.83 5.25 -18.36
N ALA A 150 16.57 4.98 -17.29
CA ALA A 150 17.91 5.51 -17.07
C ALA A 150 18.90 5.04 -18.17
N SER A 151 20.03 5.76 -18.31
CA SER A 151 21.05 5.42 -19.32
C SER A 151 21.66 4.01 -19.20
N ASN A 152 21.64 3.42 -18.00
CA ASN A 152 22.03 2.03 -17.77
C ASN A 152 21.00 1.31 -16.89
N PRO A 153 19.94 0.75 -17.49
CA PRO A 153 18.85 0.13 -16.73
C PRO A 153 19.28 -1.11 -15.94
N SER A 154 20.26 -1.87 -16.47
CA SER A 154 20.76 -3.09 -15.83
C SER A 154 21.40 -2.85 -14.46
N SER A 155 21.98 -1.66 -14.24
CA SER A 155 22.55 -1.27 -12.95
C SER A 155 21.64 -0.38 -12.11
N ALA A 156 20.45 -0.02 -12.62
CA ALA A 156 19.52 0.84 -11.89
C ALA A 156 18.97 0.09 -10.66
N PRO A 157 18.74 0.77 -9.51
CA PRO A 157 18.16 0.15 -8.33
C PRO A 157 16.82 -0.53 -8.64
N LEU A 158 16.51 -1.62 -7.95
CA LEU A 158 15.18 -2.24 -7.96
C LEU A 158 14.35 -1.63 -6.83
N VAL A 159 13.30 -0.90 -7.19
CA VAL A 159 12.35 -0.29 -6.26
C VAL A 159 11.07 -1.12 -6.27
N LEU A 160 10.82 -1.80 -5.15
CA LEU A 160 9.55 -2.46 -4.86
C LEU A 160 8.55 -1.41 -4.36
N TRP A 161 7.34 -1.37 -4.94
CA TRP A 161 6.24 -0.54 -4.49
C TRP A 161 5.10 -1.39 -3.91
N LEU A 162 4.61 -0.98 -2.74
CA LEU A 162 3.51 -1.59 -2.02
C LEU A 162 2.43 -0.55 -1.71
N THR A 163 1.27 -0.68 -2.35
CA THR A 163 0.08 0.11 -1.97
C THR A 163 -0.54 -0.43 -0.67
N GLY A 164 -1.12 0.46 0.12
CA GLY A 164 -1.71 0.15 1.43
C GLY A 164 -3.13 -0.45 1.37
N GLY A 165 -4.09 0.24 2.00
CA GLY A 165 -5.47 -0.21 2.14
C GLY A 165 -5.87 -0.49 3.59
N PRO A 166 -5.52 -1.67 4.17
CA PRO A 166 -4.84 -2.81 3.57
C PRO A 166 -5.68 -3.49 2.50
N GLY A 167 -5.02 -4.10 1.50
CA GLY A 167 -5.64 -4.85 0.43
C GLY A 167 -5.96 -4.04 -0.83
N CYS A 168 -5.35 -2.86 -1.00
CA CYS A 168 -5.48 -2.07 -2.23
C CYS A 168 -4.38 -2.42 -3.24
N SER A 169 -4.76 -2.47 -4.50
CA SER A 169 -3.93 -2.93 -5.61
C SER A 169 -2.81 -1.95 -5.96
N SER A 170 -1.62 -2.48 -6.26
CA SER A 170 -0.44 -1.67 -6.57
C SER A 170 -0.49 -1.05 -7.98
N GLU A 171 -1.39 -1.54 -8.83
CA GLU A 171 -1.70 -1.00 -10.15
C GLU A 171 -2.27 0.42 -10.07
N LEU A 172 -2.90 0.79 -8.96
CA LEU A 172 -3.32 2.18 -8.74
C LEU A 172 -2.12 3.13 -8.82
N ALA A 173 -1.02 2.77 -8.17
CA ALA A 173 0.19 3.59 -8.19
C ALA A 173 0.87 3.60 -9.56
N VAL A 174 0.73 2.52 -10.33
CA VAL A 174 1.22 2.45 -11.72
C VAL A 174 0.60 3.55 -12.57
N PHE A 175 -0.71 3.79 -12.44
CA PHE A 175 -1.44 4.69 -13.34
C PHE A 175 -1.65 6.11 -12.80
N TYR A 176 -1.68 6.26 -11.49
CA TYR A 176 -2.11 7.49 -10.85
C TYR A 176 -1.04 8.18 -10.02
N GLU A 177 0.11 7.53 -9.81
CA GLU A 177 1.15 8.02 -8.91
C GLU A 177 2.52 8.05 -9.57
N ASN A 178 3.27 6.95 -9.51
CA ASN A 178 4.70 6.92 -9.78
C ASN A 178 5.11 5.92 -10.87
N GLY A 179 4.16 5.23 -11.48
CA GLY A 179 4.45 4.35 -12.60
C GLY A 179 4.80 5.10 -13.89
N PRO A 180 5.18 4.34 -14.93
CA PRO A 180 5.64 4.91 -16.20
C PRO A 180 4.53 5.50 -17.06
N TYR A 181 3.26 5.28 -16.70
CA TYR A 181 2.12 5.69 -17.49
C TYR A 181 1.08 6.46 -16.66
N HIS A 182 0.40 7.40 -17.30
CA HIS A 182 -0.89 7.89 -16.85
C HIS A 182 -2.00 7.16 -17.59
N LEU A 183 -3.09 6.87 -16.89
CA LEU A 183 -4.30 6.33 -17.49
C LEU A 183 -5.31 7.46 -17.72
N GLU A 184 -5.62 7.70 -18.99
CA GLU A 184 -6.58 8.72 -19.41
C GLU A 184 -8.03 8.23 -19.27
N LYS A 185 -8.99 9.16 -19.32
CA LYS A 185 -10.42 8.83 -19.16
C LYS A 185 -10.99 7.95 -20.27
N ASP A 186 -10.39 7.97 -21.45
CA ASP A 186 -10.74 7.10 -22.57
C ASP A 186 -10.02 5.74 -22.53
N ALA A 187 -9.38 5.43 -21.38
CA ALA A 187 -8.58 4.24 -21.12
C ALA A 187 -7.32 4.12 -22.01
N SER A 188 -6.89 5.21 -22.63
CA SER A 188 -5.58 5.27 -23.28
C SER A 188 -4.46 5.51 -22.25
N LEU A 189 -3.25 5.07 -22.59
CA LEU A 189 -2.05 5.28 -21.78
C LEU A 189 -1.21 6.40 -22.37
N SER A 190 -0.77 7.33 -21.52
CA SER A 190 0.21 8.36 -21.86
C SER A 190 1.45 8.20 -20.97
N ILE A 191 2.63 8.63 -21.45
CA ILE A 191 3.87 8.48 -20.68
C ILE A 191 3.85 9.44 -19.49
N ASN A 192 4.16 8.93 -18.30
CA ASN A 192 4.48 9.75 -17.14
C ASN A 192 5.93 10.25 -17.23
N GLU A 193 6.12 11.53 -17.51
CA GLU A 193 7.46 12.13 -17.60
C GLU A 193 8.21 12.10 -16.26
N TYR A 194 7.48 11.99 -15.15
CA TYR A 194 8.00 11.95 -13.78
C TYR A 194 7.86 10.57 -13.11
N GLY A 195 7.60 9.52 -13.90
CA GLY A 195 7.58 8.15 -13.40
C GLY A 195 8.90 7.79 -12.73
N TRP A 196 8.84 7.04 -11.64
CA TRP A 196 10.02 6.64 -10.86
C TRP A 196 10.98 5.75 -11.66
N ASP A 197 10.50 5.17 -12.75
CA ASP A 197 11.26 4.36 -13.69
C ASP A 197 12.36 5.17 -14.42
N GLN A 198 12.29 6.51 -14.41
CA GLN A 198 13.38 7.39 -14.85
C GLN A 198 14.72 7.10 -14.18
N THR A 199 14.71 6.49 -12.98
CA THR A 199 15.93 6.25 -12.19
C THR A 199 16.07 4.84 -11.61
N SER A 200 15.02 4.03 -11.66
CA SER A 200 14.98 2.69 -11.06
C SER A 200 14.21 1.69 -11.92
N ASN A 201 14.51 0.41 -11.75
CA ASN A 201 13.60 -0.66 -12.16
C ASN A 201 12.46 -0.71 -11.13
N LEU A 202 11.20 -0.76 -11.58
CA LEU A 202 10.03 -0.73 -10.71
C LEU A 202 9.37 -2.11 -10.65
N LEU A 203 9.05 -2.56 -9.45
CA LEU A 203 8.30 -3.78 -9.20
C LEU A 203 7.06 -3.45 -8.35
N TYR A 204 5.90 -3.60 -8.94
CA TYR A 204 4.60 -3.43 -8.27
C TYR A 204 4.05 -4.81 -7.96
N VAL A 205 3.61 -5.02 -6.72
CA VAL A 205 3.12 -6.31 -6.27
C VAL A 205 1.76 -6.13 -5.64
N ASP A 206 0.78 -6.91 -6.12
CA ASP A 206 -0.51 -7.00 -5.45
C ASP A 206 -0.37 -7.88 -4.22
N GLN A 207 -0.50 -7.28 -3.05
CA GLN A 207 -0.35 -7.97 -1.79
C GLN A 207 -1.24 -7.33 -0.73
N PRO A 208 -1.71 -8.10 0.26
CA PRO A 208 -1.62 -9.56 0.41
C PRO A 208 -2.44 -10.36 -0.60
N LEU A 209 -2.42 -11.70 -0.51
CA LEU A 209 -3.30 -12.57 -1.31
C LEU A 209 -4.77 -12.12 -1.21
N ASP A 210 -5.49 -12.19 -2.33
CA ASP A 210 -6.84 -11.64 -2.61
C ASP A 210 -6.89 -10.15 -3.03
N THR A 211 -5.77 -9.43 -2.97
CA THR A 211 -5.63 -8.04 -3.48
C THR A 211 -5.50 -8.01 -5.01
N GLY A 212 -6.21 -7.08 -5.67
CA GLY A 212 -6.13 -6.84 -7.12
C GLY A 212 -6.25 -8.12 -7.96
N PHE A 213 -5.17 -8.55 -8.60
CA PHE A 213 -5.04 -9.81 -9.32
C PHE A 213 -4.42 -10.96 -8.50
N SER A 214 -3.75 -10.73 -7.37
CA SER A 214 -3.23 -11.80 -6.49
C SER A 214 -4.33 -12.63 -5.82
N PHE A 215 -4.33 -13.94 -5.94
CA PHE A 215 -5.44 -14.79 -5.48
C PHE A 215 -4.97 -16.06 -4.75
N SER A 216 -5.85 -16.64 -3.92
CA SER A 216 -5.74 -18.04 -3.47
C SER A 216 -7.08 -18.75 -3.63
N LYS A 217 -7.02 -20.08 -3.84
CA LYS A 217 -8.20 -20.94 -3.83
C LYS A 217 -8.62 -21.36 -2.41
N ASN A 218 -7.80 -21.08 -1.40
CA ASN A 218 -8.06 -21.47 -0.03
C ASN A 218 -8.12 -20.24 0.89
N PRO A 219 -9.24 -20.00 1.61
CA PRO A 219 -9.35 -18.88 2.53
C PRO A 219 -8.36 -18.94 3.71
N LEU A 220 -7.75 -20.10 4.00
CA LEU A 220 -6.70 -20.21 5.02
C LEU A 220 -5.41 -19.47 4.65
N ASP A 221 -5.23 -19.07 3.39
CA ASP A 221 -4.09 -18.29 2.93
C ASP A 221 -4.28 -16.77 3.11
N ILE A 222 -5.46 -16.32 3.56
CA ILE A 222 -5.67 -14.91 3.88
C ILE A 222 -4.88 -14.58 5.16
N VAL A 223 -3.94 -13.65 5.04
CA VAL A 223 -3.11 -13.20 6.17
C VAL A 223 -3.87 -12.20 7.04
N HIS A 224 -3.46 -12.11 8.30
CA HIS A 224 -4.14 -11.34 9.35
C HIS A 224 -3.21 -10.39 10.11
N ASN A 225 -1.92 -10.36 9.73
CA ASN A 225 -0.91 -9.50 10.32
C ASN A 225 0.36 -9.47 9.47
N GLU A 226 1.24 -8.54 9.81
CA GLU A 226 2.49 -8.30 9.10
C GLU A 226 3.47 -9.48 9.07
N LYS A 227 3.38 -10.42 10.00
CA LYS A 227 4.23 -11.63 9.96
C LYS A 227 3.83 -12.53 8.78
N GLY A 228 2.53 -12.63 8.50
CA GLY A 228 2.02 -13.36 7.33
C GLY A 228 2.42 -12.65 6.04
N VAL A 229 2.14 -11.34 5.95
CA VAL A 229 2.50 -10.51 4.80
C VAL A 229 3.99 -10.63 4.46
N ALA A 230 4.87 -10.46 5.46
CA ALA A 230 6.30 -10.52 5.24
C ALA A 230 6.78 -11.92 4.82
N ALA A 231 6.14 -12.99 5.30
CA ALA A 231 6.46 -14.36 4.88
C ALA A 231 6.10 -14.60 3.40
N ASP A 232 4.90 -14.21 3.00
CA ASP A 232 4.42 -14.33 1.62
C ASP A 232 5.26 -13.49 0.66
N MET A 233 5.54 -12.24 1.04
CA MET A 233 6.40 -11.34 0.27
C MET A 233 7.83 -11.84 0.14
N TRP A 234 8.39 -12.48 1.17
CA TRP A 234 9.70 -13.11 1.06
C TRP A 234 9.68 -14.25 0.04
N GLU A 235 8.68 -15.15 0.07
CA GLU A 235 8.56 -16.23 -0.91
C GLU A 235 8.38 -15.72 -2.34
N PHE A 236 7.53 -14.71 -2.53
CA PHE A 236 7.37 -14.02 -3.80
C PHE A 236 8.69 -13.46 -4.31
N PHE A 237 9.42 -12.71 -3.47
CA PHE A 237 10.64 -12.03 -3.87
C PHE A 237 11.76 -13.02 -4.21
N GLN A 238 11.81 -14.15 -3.50
CA GLN A 238 12.71 -15.25 -3.81
C GLN A 238 12.41 -15.86 -5.19
N ALA A 239 11.14 -16.13 -5.49
CA ALA A 239 10.72 -16.64 -6.79
C ALA A 239 10.98 -15.63 -7.93
N PHE A 240 10.72 -14.35 -7.69
CA PHE A 240 11.00 -13.26 -8.63
C PHE A 240 12.49 -13.18 -8.97
N LEU A 241 13.38 -13.10 -7.98
CA LEU A 241 14.83 -13.02 -8.24
C LEU A 241 15.41 -14.32 -8.84
N GLU A 242 14.81 -15.48 -8.56
CA GLU A 242 15.19 -16.73 -9.22
C GLU A 242 14.87 -16.69 -10.73
N ALA A 243 13.75 -16.10 -11.11
CA ALA A 243 13.33 -15.92 -12.50
C ALA A 243 13.99 -14.75 -13.23
N HIS A 244 14.46 -13.75 -12.48
CA HIS A 244 15.13 -12.54 -12.97
C HIS A 244 16.60 -12.47 -12.49
N PRO A 245 17.47 -13.41 -12.90
CA PRO A 245 18.85 -13.47 -12.44
C PRO A 245 19.67 -12.20 -12.76
N GLU A 246 19.27 -11.44 -13.78
CA GLU A 246 19.85 -10.15 -14.15
C GLU A 246 19.68 -9.07 -13.07
N LEU A 247 18.68 -9.20 -12.18
CA LEU A 247 18.38 -8.23 -11.12
C LEU A 247 19.04 -8.56 -9.77
N LYS A 248 19.69 -9.73 -9.63
CA LYS A 248 20.20 -10.24 -8.35
C LYS A 248 21.23 -9.35 -7.67
N ASN A 249 21.96 -8.55 -8.45
CA ASN A 249 23.01 -7.69 -7.92
C ASN A 249 22.56 -6.23 -7.73
N ASN A 250 21.32 -5.91 -8.12
CA ASN A 250 20.81 -4.55 -8.03
C ASN A 250 20.58 -4.17 -6.58
N ASP A 251 20.81 -2.90 -6.27
CA ASP A 251 20.44 -2.33 -4.98
C ASP A 251 18.91 -2.38 -4.85
N VAL A 252 18.40 -2.91 -3.74
CA VAL A 252 16.96 -3.08 -3.51
C VAL A 252 16.45 -2.06 -2.50
N TYR A 253 15.35 -1.41 -2.86
CA TYR A 253 14.61 -0.48 -2.01
C TYR A 253 13.16 -0.93 -1.88
N VAL A 254 12.66 -1.05 -0.66
CA VAL A 254 11.26 -1.39 -0.38
C VAL A 254 10.49 -0.11 -0.07
N THR A 255 9.49 0.20 -0.87
CA THR A 255 8.75 1.47 -0.79
C THR A 255 7.25 1.22 -0.78
N GLY A 256 6.49 2.18 -0.27
CA GLY A 256 5.04 2.09 -0.26
C GLY A 256 4.38 3.25 0.46
N GLU A 257 3.06 3.23 0.43
CA GLU A 257 2.21 4.29 0.98
C GLU A 257 1.11 3.78 1.94
N SER A 258 0.65 4.64 2.86
CA SER A 258 -0.56 4.40 3.66
C SER A 258 -0.39 3.26 4.67
N TYR A 259 -1.23 2.23 4.61
CA TYR A 259 -1.04 1.00 5.37
C TYR A 259 0.31 0.30 5.06
N ALA A 260 0.98 0.64 3.96
CA ALA A 260 2.36 0.18 3.75
C ALA A 260 3.36 0.75 4.77
N GLY A 261 2.95 1.71 5.62
CA GLY A 261 3.67 2.02 6.85
C GLY A 261 3.78 0.84 7.84
N HIS A 262 2.95 -0.19 7.68
CA HIS A 262 3.10 -1.51 8.32
C HIS A 262 3.88 -2.49 7.42
N TYR A 263 3.49 -2.60 6.14
CA TYR A 263 4.11 -3.55 5.19
C TYR A 263 5.60 -3.31 4.99
N VAL A 264 6.01 -2.07 4.73
CA VAL A 264 7.38 -1.73 4.33
C VAL A 264 8.39 -2.09 5.44
N PRO A 265 8.21 -1.68 6.72
CA PRO A 265 9.09 -2.13 7.80
C PRO A 265 9.12 -3.66 7.93
N ALA A 266 7.95 -4.32 7.88
CA ALA A 266 7.86 -5.77 8.09
C ALA A 266 8.55 -6.57 6.98
N VAL A 267 8.29 -6.23 5.73
CA VAL A 267 8.91 -6.85 4.55
C VAL A 267 10.41 -6.57 4.53
N THR A 268 10.83 -5.31 4.72
CA THR A 268 12.25 -4.94 4.72
C THR A 268 13.02 -5.70 5.80
N TYR A 269 12.46 -5.77 7.02
CA TYR A 269 13.07 -6.47 8.13
C TYR A 269 13.18 -7.98 7.87
N LYS A 270 12.13 -8.61 7.32
CA LYS A 270 12.15 -10.02 6.95
C LYS A 270 13.20 -10.34 5.88
N LEU A 271 13.29 -9.52 4.83
CA LEU A 271 14.31 -9.69 3.79
C LEU A 271 15.72 -9.55 4.40
N TYR A 272 15.94 -8.55 5.28
CA TYR A 272 17.20 -8.32 5.96
C TYR A 272 17.61 -9.49 6.88
N GLU A 273 16.67 -10.00 7.68
CA GLU A 273 16.94 -11.16 8.54
C GLU A 273 17.28 -12.41 7.72
N ALA A 274 16.57 -12.65 6.62
CA ALA A 274 16.85 -13.77 5.72
C ALA A 274 18.25 -13.66 5.11
N ASP A 275 18.65 -12.48 4.62
CA ASP A 275 19.97 -12.24 4.05
C ASP A 275 21.08 -12.43 5.10
N LYS A 276 20.90 -11.85 6.29
CA LYS A 276 21.82 -12.02 7.44
C LYS A 276 21.95 -13.49 7.86
N ALA A 277 20.86 -14.25 7.78
CA ALA A 277 20.84 -15.69 8.03
C ALA A 277 21.30 -16.55 6.84
N LYS A 278 21.64 -15.92 5.69
CA LYS A 278 22.02 -16.58 4.43
C LYS A 278 20.95 -17.55 3.93
N GLN A 279 19.69 -17.14 4.00
CA GLN A 279 18.52 -17.93 3.58
C GLN A 279 18.02 -17.46 2.21
N GLY A 280 17.97 -18.39 1.25
CA GLY A 280 17.50 -18.10 -0.11
C GLY A 280 18.52 -17.36 -0.98
N THR A 281 18.05 -16.83 -2.10
CA THR A 281 18.76 -15.89 -2.96
C THR A 281 19.04 -14.60 -2.17
N PRO A 282 20.31 -14.14 -2.09
CA PRO A 282 20.68 -12.91 -1.40
C PRO A 282 19.94 -11.70 -1.95
N VAL A 283 19.61 -10.75 -1.07
CA VAL A 283 18.95 -9.50 -1.43
C VAL A 283 19.80 -8.34 -0.94
N ASN A 284 20.30 -7.52 -1.87
CA ASN A 284 21.14 -6.38 -1.56
C ASN A 284 20.30 -5.17 -1.12
N ILE A 285 19.66 -5.26 0.05
CA ILE A 285 18.77 -4.22 0.60
C ILE A 285 19.59 -2.99 0.96
N LYS A 286 19.22 -1.84 0.37
CA LYS A 286 19.87 -0.54 0.63
C LYS A 286 18.98 0.45 1.35
N GLY A 287 17.67 0.32 1.25
CA GLY A 287 16.79 1.24 1.96
C GLY A 287 15.32 0.87 1.94
N MET A 288 14.57 1.63 2.73
CA MET A 288 13.11 1.62 2.74
C MET A 288 12.55 3.04 2.73
N ALA A 289 11.41 3.24 2.05
CA ALA A 289 10.70 4.51 2.05
C ALA A 289 9.21 4.34 2.35
N ILE A 290 8.67 5.17 3.24
CA ILE A 290 7.25 5.17 3.62
C ILE A 290 6.66 6.53 3.32
N GLY A 291 5.70 6.57 2.39
CA GLY A 291 4.88 7.73 2.09
C GLY A 291 3.61 7.73 2.92
N ASN A 292 3.30 8.83 3.59
CA ASN A 292 2.00 9.04 4.26
C ASN A 292 1.55 7.79 5.03
N GLY A 293 2.45 7.23 5.85
CA GLY A 293 2.27 5.89 6.41
C GLY A 293 1.53 5.89 7.75
N LEU A 294 0.85 4.80 8.06
CA LEU A 294 0.50 4.42 9.43
C LEU A 294 1.57 3.43 9.93
N THR A 295 2.34 3.77 10.96
CA THR A 295 3.50 3.00 11.44
C THR A 295 3.54 2.89 12.97
N ASP A 296 3.30 3.99 13.69
CA ASP A 296 3.12 4.02 15.14
C ASP A 296 1.74 4.64 15.48
N PRO A 297 0.69 3.81 15.56
CA PRO A 297 -0.65 4.28 15.89
C PRO A 297 -0.74 4.98 17.25
N LEU A 298 0.10 4.62 18.24
CA LEU A 298 0.06 5.22 19.56
C LEU A 298 0.40 6.72 19.51
N ILE A 299 1.41 7.08 18.71
CA ILE A 299 1.81 8.47 18.51
C ILE A 299 0.91 9.16 17.49
N GLN A 300 0.62 8.51 16.36
CA GLN A 300 -0.09 9.13 15.23
C GLN A 300 -1.55 9.48 15.57
N TYR A 301 -2.28 8.65 16.33
CA TYR A 301 -3.65 9.00 16.72
C TYR A 301 -3.72 10.22 17.64
N GLY A 302 -2.65 10.51 18.38
CA GLY A 302 -2.53 11.72 19.17
C GLY A 302 -2.36 13.01 18.34
N ALA A 303 -2.02 12.89 17.05
CA ALA A 303 -1.79 14.05 16.17
C ALA A 303 -3.04 14.55 15.45
N TYR A 304 -4.08 13.71 15.28
CA TYR A 304 -5.28 14.07 14.51
C TYR A 304 -5.95 15.36 14.98
N GLY A 305 -6.15 15.53 16.29
CA GLY A 305 -6.78 16.72 16.84
C GLY A 305 -5.98 17.99 16.56
N ASP A 306 -4.66 17.92 16.75
CA ASP A 306 -3.75 19.05 16.53
C ASP A 306 -3.69 19.44 15.05
N PHE A 307 -3.54 18.45 14.17
CA PHE A 307 -3.52 18.66 12.72
C PHE A 307 -4.83 19.30 12.24
N ALA A 308 -5.98 18.74 12.65
CA ALA A 308 -7.29 19.25 12.25
C ALA A 308 -7.57 20.67 12.75
N LEU A 309 -7.12 21.02 13.96
CA LEU A 309 -7.27 22.37 14.50
C LEU A 309 -6.34 23.36 13.77
N GLN A 310 -5.07 23.00 13.55
CA GLN A 310 -4.09 23.83 12.86
C GLN A 310 -4.53 24.15 11.42
N ASN A 311 -5.10 23.16 10.74
CA ASN A 311 -5.62 23.30 9.39
C ASN A 311 -7.07 23.83 9.32
N LYS A 312 -7.63 24.30 10.45
CA LYS A 312 -8.97 24.91 10.52
C LYS A 312 -10.11 23.99 10.04
N MET A 313 -9.90 22.67 10.06
CA MET A 313 -10.94 21.68 9.77
C MET A 313 -12.00 21.67 10.87
N ILE A 314 -11.59 21.94 12.11
CA ILE A 314 -12.44 21.89 13.30
C ILE A 314 -12.29 23.11 14.20
N LYS A 315 -13.25 23.31 15.11
CA LYS A 315 -13.21 24.34 16.16
C LYS A 315 -12.65 23.77 17.47
N ASN A 316 -12.28 24.67 18.39
CA ASN A 316 -11.81 24.32 19.74
C ASN A 316 -12.76 23.37 20.50
N SER A 317 -14.07 23.44 20.28
CA SER A 317 -15.03 22.53 20.91
C SER A 317 -14.82 21.07 20.50
N THR A 318 -14.65 20.80 19.19
CA THR A 318 -14.39 19.47 18.67
C THR A 318 -12.99 19.01 19.07
N TYR A 319 -12.01 19.90 18.99
CA TYR A 319 -10.64 19.63 19.45
C TYR A 319 -10.62 19.14 20.90
N ASN A 320 -11.28 19.85 21.82
CA ASN A 320 -11.34 19.46 23.23
C ASN A 320 -12.03 18.10 23.42
N ALA A 321 -13.06 17.78 22.63
CA ALA A 321 -13.72 16.49 22.66
C ALA A 321 -12.82 15.35 22.17
N VAL A 322 -12.06 15.58 21.09
CA VAL A 322 -11.05 14.64 20.58
C VAL A 322 -9.96 14.40 21.63
N GLN A 323 -9.37 15.47 22.17
CA GLN A 323 -8.30 15.37 23.16
C GLN A 323 -8.75 14.66 24.45
N ALA A 324 -10.04 14.72 24.80
CA ALA A 324 -10.57 13.99 25.94
C ALA A 324 -10.55 12.45 25.77
N ILE A 325 -10.58 11.93 24.53
CA ILE A 325 -10.59 10.48 24.27
C ILE A 325 -9.24 9.93 23.82
N VAL A 326 -8.33 10.78 23.33
CA VAL A 326 -6.97 10.38 22.90
C VAL A 326 -6.24 9.53 23.97
N PRO A 327 -6.21 9.90 25.27
CA PRO A 327 -5.54 9.09 26.29
C PRO A 327 -6.11 7.67 26.42
N GLN A 328 -7.43 7.51 26.24
CA GLN A 328 -8.06 6.20 26.28
C GLN A 328 -7.71 5.38 25.03
N CYS A 329 -7.69 6.01 23.85
CA CYS A 329 -7.20 5.36 22.62
C CYS A 329 -5.75 4.87 22.83
N GLN A 330 -4.84 5.74 23.27
CA GLN A 330 -3.44 5.38 23.52
C GLN A 330 -3.29 4.22 24.52
N LYS A 331 -4.11 4.20 25.57
CA LYS A 331 -4.15 3.08 26.52
C LYS A 331 -4.58 1.76 25.87
N MET A 332 -5.54 1.81 24.96
CA MET A 332 -6.02 0.62 24.23
C MET A 332 -4.98 0.14 23.21
N VAL A 333 -4.31 1.06 22.49
CA VAL A 333 -3.19 0.73 21.61
C VAL A 333 -2.04 0.10 22.38
N ALA A 334 -1.66 0.66 23.54
CA ALA A 334 -0.62 0.08 24.40
C ALA A 334 -0.98 -1.35 24.86
N LYS A 335 -2.27 -1.60 25.15
CA LYS A 335 -2.76 -2.95 25.48
C LYS A 335 -2.67 -3.89 24.27
N CYS A 336 -3.04 -3.42 23.08
CA CYS A 336 -2.88 -4.17 21.82
C CYS A 336 -1.42 -4.61 21.63
N LYS A 337 -0.45 -3.68 21.76
CA LYS A 337 0.99 -3.97 21.64
C LYS A 337 1.47 -5.07 22.60
N SER A 338 0.91 -5.13 23.80
CA SER A 338 1.22 -6.18 24.79
C SER A 338 0.50 -7.51 24.56
N THR A 339 -0.38 -7.59 23.56
CA THR A 339 -1.16 -8.77 23.21
C THR A 339 -0.54 -9.41 21.96
N PRO A 340 -0.34 -10.75 21.93
CA PRO A 340 0.08 -11.42 20.70
C PRO A 340 -0.88 -11.11 19.55
N PRO A 341 -0.40 -11.08 18.29
CA PRO A 341 -1.27 -10.92 17.13
C PRO A 341 -2.40 -11.96 17.17
N ALA A 342 -3.59 -11.54 16.79
CA ALA A 342 -4.73 -12.43 16.67
C ALA A 342 -4.43 -13.49 15.62
N ASP A 343 -4.11 -14.72 16.02
CA ASP A 343 -4.22 -15.86 15.11
C ASP A 343 -5.66 -16.36 15.19
N GLU A 344 -6.43 -16.05 14.14
CA GLU A 344 -7.85 -16.40 14.07
C GLU A 344 -8.06 -17.90 14.38
N GLN A 345 -7.14 -18.76 13.94
CA GLN A 345 -7.15 -20.21 14.24
C GLN A 345 -7.09 -20.53 15.74
N THR A 346 -6.25 -19.86 16.54
CA THR A 346 -6.19 -20.17 17.99
C THR A 346 -7.29 -19.43 18.75
N LEU A 347 -7.73 -18.26 18.30
CA LEU A 347 -8.88 -17.56 18.91
C LEU A 347 -10.20 -18.34 18.72
N LEU A 348 -10.41 -18.92 17.53
CA LEU A 348 -11.55 -19.80 17.25
C LEU A 348 -11.46 -21.12 18.02
N GLN A 349 -10.26 -21.70 18.17
CA GLN A 349 -10.07 -22.95 18.94
C GLN A 349 -10.21 -22.78 20.46
N LYS A 350 -9.94 -21.58 21.01
CA LYS A 350 -9.91 -21.36 22.47
C LYS A 350 -11.28 -21.06 23.12
N ASN A 351 -12.41 -21.14 22.40
CA ASN A 351 -13.73 -20.73 22.91
C ASN A 351 -13.70 -19.32 23.57
N GLN A 352 -12.77 -18.46 23.14
CA GLN A 352 -12.70 -17.09 23.62
C GLN A 352 -13.78 -16.29 22.91
N LYS A 353 -14.28 -15.25 23.59
CA LYS A 353 -15.13 -14.22 22.96
C LYS A 353 -14.46 -13.86 21.63
N GLY A 354 -15.20 -13.90 20.53
CA GLY A 354 -14.63 -13.94 19.18
C GLY A 354 -13.69 -12.79 18.82
N ILE A 355 -13.15 -12.79 17.60
CA ILE A 355 -12.13 -11.84 17.09
C ILE A 355 -12.43 -10.36 17.41
N PHE A 356 -13.71 -9.96 17.45
CA PHE A 356 -14.18 -8.62 17.81
C PHE A 356 -13.89 -8.18 19.26
N SER A 357 -13.53 -9.10 20.16
CA SER A 357 -13.12 -8.80 21.54
C SER A 357 -11.61 -8.89 21.75
N HIS A 358 -10.85 -9.05 20.67
CA HIS A 358 -9.40 -8.96 20.73
C HIS A 358 -8.99 -7.51 21.07
N PRO A 359 -8.05 -7.28 22.00
CA PRO A 359 -7.64 -5.93 22.40
C PRO A 359 -7.25 -5.00 21.24
N CYS A 360 -6.66 -5.54 20.17
CA CYS A 360 -6.32 -4.77 18.97
C CYS A 360 -7.54 -4.36 18.16
N MET A 361 -8.53 -5.24 17.98
CA MET A 361 -9.80 -4.90 17.33
C MET A 361 -10.60 -3.89 18.14
N GLU A 362 -10.61 -4.02 19.47
CA GLU A 362 -11.21 -3.04 20.38
C GLU A 362 -10.52 -1.68 20.25
N ALA A 363 -9.18 -1.68 20.23
CA ALA A 363 -8.39 -0.46 20.04
C ALA A 363 -8.70 0.18 18.69
N ALA A 364 -8.71 -0.59 17.61
CA ALA A 364 -8.97 -0.08 16.26
C ALA A 364 -10.35 0.57 16.19
N THR A 365 -11.38 -0.16 16.62
CA THR A 365 -12.77 0.33 16.65
C THR A 365 -12.91 1.62 17.46
N PHE A 366 -12.28 1.69 18.65
CA PHE A 366 -12.38 2.87 19.51
C PHE A 366 -11.60 4.06 18.94
N CYS A 367 -10.35 3.84 18.52
CA CYS A 367 -9.47 4.88 18.02
C CYS A 367 -9.95 5.47 16.70
N GLU A 368 -10.59 4.69 15.82
CA GLU A 368 -11.24 5.17 14.58
C GLU A 368 -12.36 6.20 14.84
N SER A 369 -12.91 6.26 16.06
CA SER A 369 -13.84 7.34 16.42
C SER A 369 -13.18 8.72 16.43
N ILE A 370 -11.85 8.81 16.58
CA ILE A 370 -11.10 10.08 16.56
C ILE A 370 -11.18 10.74 15.18
N PRO A 371 -10.66 10.13 14.10
CA PRO A 371 -10.81 10.70 12.77
C PRO A 371 -12.30 10.85 12.37
N GLY A 372 -13.16 9.92 12.78
CA GLY A 372 -14.61 10.01 12.54
C GLY A 372 -15.27 11.27 13.12
N MET A 373 -14.99 11.61 14.37
CA MET A 373 -15.51 12.84 14.99
C MET A 373 -15.01 14.12 14.30
N ILE A 374 -13.76 14.10 13.83
CA ILE A 374 -13.15 15.23 13.12
C ILE A 374 -13.84 15.42 11.77
N LEU A 375 -13.95 14.36 10.98
CA LEU A 375 -14.58 14.42 9.65
C LEU A 375 -16.06 14.79 9.74
N GLN A 376 -16.78 14.28 10.74
CA GLN A 376 -18.15 14.68 11.01
C GLN A 376 -18.29 16.19 11.25
N ALA A 377 -17.33 16.79 11.96
CA ALA A 377 -17.32 18.23 12.23
C ALA A 377 -16.82 19.06 11.03
N ALA A 378 -15.89 18.52 10.24
CA ALA A 378 -15.31 19.19 9.07
C ALA A 378 -16.25 19.20 7.86
N GLY A 379 -17.17 18.24 7.76
CA GLY A 379 -18.12 18.11 6.65
C GLY A 379 -17.55 17.29 5.50
N ASN A 380 -17.90 17.64 4.26
CA ASN A 380 -17.51 16.88 3.07
C ASN A 380 -16.06 17.16 2.63
N VAL A 381 -15.09 16.78 3.45
CA VAL A 381 -13.66 16.90 3.15
C VAL A 381 -13.13 15.56 2.67
N ASN A 382 -12.23 15.57 1.67
CA ASN A 382 -11.52 14.36 1.24
C ASN A 382 -10.49 13.99 2.32
N VAL A 383 -10.56 12.76 2.85
CA VAL A 383 -9.67 12.27 3.91
C VAL A 383 -8.20 12.18 3.47
N TYR A 384 -7.96 12.12 2.17
CA TYR A 384 -6.64 12.03 1.55
C TYR A 384 -6.09 13.39 1.12
N ASP A 385 -6.91 14.45 1.08
CA ASP A 385 -6.47 15.80 0.74
C ASP A 385 -7.47 16.82 1.26
N ILE A 386 -7.12 17.53 2.34
CA ILE A 386 -8.03 18.44 3.03
C ILE A 386 -8.44 19.67 2.20
N ARG A 387 -7.80 19.90 1.06
CA ARG A 387 -8.12 20.98 0.13
C ARG A 387 -9.26 20.58 -0.82
N LYS A 388 -9.56 19.29 -0.92
CA LYS A 388 -10.55 18.70 -1.85
C LYS A 388 -11.80 18.26 -1.08
N GLN A 389 -12.91 18.13 -1.81
CA GLN A 389 -14.12 17.47 -1.31
C GLN A 389 -14.09 15.98 -1.68
N CYS A 390 -14.71 15.12 -0.87
CA CYS A 390 -14.85 13.71 -1.21
C CYS A 390 -16.01 13.55 -2.23
N THR A 391 -15.69 13.49 -3.52
CA THR A 391 -16.72 13.36 -4.57
C THR A 391 -17.00 11.91 -4.98
N TYR A 392 -16.06 11.00 -4.75
CA TYR A 392 -16.14 9.58 -5.16
C TYR A 392 -15.88 8.64 -3.98
N PRO A 393 -16.76 8.57 -2.98
CA PRO A 393 -16.59 7.62 -1.87
C PRO A 393 -16.58 6.16 -2.39
N PRO A 394 -15.88 5.24 -1.72
CA PRO A 394 -15.18 5.43 -0.44
C PRO A 394 -13.77 6.03 -0.57
N LEU A 395 -13.11 5.90 -1.72
CA LEU A 395 -11.71 6.31 -1.90
C LEU A 395 -11.53 7.80 -2.22
N CYS A 396 -12.62 8.55 -2.35
CA CYS A 396 -12.68 9.98 -2.67
C CYS A 396 -12.01 10.40 -3.99
N TYR A 397 -11.55 9.44 -4.80
CA TYR A 397 -10.98 9.60 -6.14
C TYR A 397 -11.71 8.68 -7.13
N ASP A 398 -11.78 9.10 -8.39
CA ASP A 398 -12.43 8.34 -9.46
C ASP A 398 -11.43 7.39 -10.12
N PHE A 399 -11.54 6.10 -9.80
CA PHE A 399 -10.74 5.02 -10.39
C PHE A 399 -11.51 4.21 -11.44
N SER A 400 -12.64 4.73 -11.96
CA SER A 400 -13.47 4.01 -12.93
C SER A 400 -12.72 3.70 -14.23
N ALA A 401 -11.79 4.56 -14.64
CA ALA A 401 -10.94 4.32 -15.81
C ALA A 401 -10.03 3.10 -15.60
N ALA A 402 -9.41 2.96 -14.42
CA ALA A 402 -8.60 1.79 -14.09
C ALA A 402 -9.43 0.52 -13.98
N ASP A 403 -10.62 0.60 -13.37
CA ASP A 403 -11.55 -0.53 -13.33
C ASP A 403 -11.91 -1.00 -14.75
N ALA A 404 -12.27 -0.07 -15.64
CA ALA A 404 -12.60 -0.38 -17.02
C ALA A 404 -11.40 -0.94 -17.82
N PHE A 405 -10.22 -0.32 -17.67
CA PHE A 405 -9.02 -0.73 -18.39
C PHE A 405 -8.54 -2.12 -17.97
N LEU A 406 -8.38 -2.36 -16.66
CA LEU A 406 -7.85 -3.61 -16.10
C LEU A 406 -8.84 -4.77 -16.19
N ASN A 407 -10.15 -4.49 -16.26
CA ASN A 407 -11.17 -5.52 -16.51
C ASN A 407 -11.51 -5.73 -18.00
N SER A 408 -10.87 -4.99 -18.91
CA SER A 408 -11.09 -5.23 -20.34
C SER A 408 -10.53 -6.60 -20.75
N PRO A 409 -11.20 -7.36 -21.65
CA PRO A 409 -10.70 -8.66 -22.10
C PRO A 409 -9.30 -8.59 -22.74
N ASP A 410 -9.00 -7.50 -23.44
CA ASP A 410 -7.71 -7.30 -24.10
C ASP A 410 -6.60 -7.08 -23.06
N THR A 411 -6.84 -6.24 -22.04
CA THR A 411 -5.88 -6.03 -20.96
C THR A 411 -5.67 -7.30 -20.14
N GLN A 412 -6.74 -8.02 -19.79
CA GLN A 412 -6.60 -9.26 -19.02
C GLN A 412 -5.84 -10.33 -19.79
N LYS A 413 -6.11 -10.47 -21.10
CA LYS A 413 -5.37 -11.36 -21.98
C LYS A 413 -3.91 -10.96 -22.09
N MET A 414 -3.61 -9.66 -22.22
CA MET A 414 -2.25 -9.13 -22.27
C MET A 414 -1.47 -9.44 -20.97
N LEU A 415 -2.11 -9.29 -19.82
CA LEU A 415 -1.51 -9.55 -18.51
C LEU A 415 -1.48 -11.04 -18.12
N GLY A 416 -2.13 -11.91 -18.90
CA GLY A 416 -2.26 -13.33 -18.56
C GLY A 416 -3.09 -13.59 -17.31
N VAL A 417 -4.07 -12.73 -17.02
CA VAL A 417 -4.96 -12.82 -15.85
C VAL A 417 -6.38 -13.22 -16.27
N SER A 418 -7.14 -13.82 -15.36
CA SER A 418 -8.50 -14.32 -15.67
C SER A 418 -9.53 -14.00 -14.60
N ARG A 419 -9.19 -13.16 -13.61
CA ARG A 419 -10.11 -12.75 -12.55
C ARG A 419 -10.45 -11.27 -12.69
N LYS A 420 -11.60 -10.89 -12.15
CA LYS A 420 -11.99 -9.48 -12.06
C LYS A 420 -11.00 -8.74 -11.15
N TRP A 421 -10.43 -7.67 -11.66
CA TRP A 421 -9.66 -6.69 -10.89
C TRP A 421 -10.59 -5.85 -10.03
N GLN A 422 -10.13 -5.50 -8.84
CA GLN A 422 -10.78 -4.54 -7.95
C GLN A 422 -9.70 -3.67 -7.30
N SER A 423 -10.01 -2.40 -7.10
CA SER A 423 -9.06 -1.45 -6.51
C SER A 423 -8.63 -1.84 -5.11
N CYS A 424 -9.56 -2.31 -4.26
CA CYS A 424 -9.26 -2.80 -2.92
C CYS A 424 -10.11 -4.02 -2.55
N SER A 425 -9.52 -5.02 -1.88
CA SER A 425 -10.22 -6.17 -1.32
C SER A 425 -10.76 -5.85 0.07
N GLY A 426 -12.09 -5.83 0.21
CA GLY A 426 -12.76 -5.72 1.50
C GLY A 426 -12.52 -6.94 2.42
N VAL A 427 -12.19 -8.10 1.84
CA VAL A 427 -11.85 -9.33 2.59
C VAL A 427 -10.52 -9.16 3.30
N VAL A 428 -9.48 -8.75 2.55
CA VAL A 428 -8.15 -8.46 3.09
C VAL A 428 -8.22 -7.34 4.11
N HIS A 429 -8.93 -6.26 3.78
CA HIS A 429 -9.11 -5.13 4.69
C HIS A 429 -9.67 -5.60 6.05
N SER A 430 -10.74 -6.40 6.02
CA SER A 430 -11.38 -6.91 7.23
C SER A 430 -10.46 -7.86 8.03
N ALA A 431 -9.72 -8.74 7.35
CA ALA A 431 -8.82 -9.70 8.00
C ALA A 431 -7.64 -9.01 8.70
N MET A 432 -7.16 -7.89 8.16
CA MET A 432 -6.03 -7.12 8.68
C MET A 432 -6.42 -6.08 9.74
N MET A 433 -7.71 -5.86 10.03
CA MET A 433 -8.11 -4.89 11.06
C MET A 433 -7.56 -5.19 12.46
N GLY A 434 -7.24 -6.47 12.73
CA GLY A 434 -6.59 -6.87 13.99
C GLY A 434 -5.14 -6.41 14.10
N ASP A 435 -4.51 -6.11 12.97
CA ASP A 435 -3.14 -5.67 12.83
C ASP A 435 -2.99 -4.14 12.87
N TRP A 436 -4.04 -3.40 12.50
CA TRP A 436 -4.08 -1.93 12.35
C TRP A 436 -3.51 -1.10 13.52
N MET A 437 -3.61 -1.60 14.75
CA MET A 437 -3.14 -0.92 15.97
C MET A 437 -1.80 -1.46 16.48
N HIS A 438 -1.13 -2.32 15.72
CA HIS A 438 0.23 -2.73 16.01
C HIS A 438 1.22 -1.64 15.65
N ASP A 439 2.39 -1.73 16.28
CA ASP A 439 3.47 -0.76 16.13
C ASP A 439 4.61 -1.44 15.38
N LEU A 440 4.91 -0.92 14.19
CA LEU A 440 5.94 -1.45 13.28
C LEU A 440 7.20 -0.57 13.27
N GLU A 441 7.22 0.55 14.02
CA GLU A 441 8.43 1.33 14.28
C GLU A 441 9.58 0.51 14.91
N PRO A 442 9.35 -0.45 15.84
CA PRO A 442 10.43 -1.09 16.58
C PRO A 442 11.46 -1.88 15.75
N VAL A 443 11.14 -2.24 14.50
CA VAL A 443 12.10 -2.92 13.61
C VAL A 443 13.02 -1.94 12.89
N ILE A 444 12.62 -0.68 12.73
CA ILE A 444 13.33 0.36 11.98
C ILE A 444 14.70 0.70 12.58
N PRO A 445 14.88 0.85 13.91
CA PRO A 445 16.19 1.06 14.50
C PRO A 445 17.21 -0.01 14.11
N THR A 446 16.81 -1.28 14.08
CA THR A 446 17.72 -2.38 13.67
C THR A 446 18.20 -2.22 12.23
N LEU A 447 17.34 -1.73 11.34
CA LEU A 447 17.68 -1.45 9.94
C LEU A 447 18.64 -0.26 9.82
N LEU A 448 18.40 0.82 10.58
CA LEU A 448 19.30 1.97 10.64
C LEU A 448 20.70 1.58 11.13
N GLU A 449 20.81 0.78 12.19
CA GLU A 449 22.10 0.27 12.70
C GLU A 449 22.80 -0.67 11.70
N ALA A 450 22.04 -1.27 10.78
CA ALA A 450 22.56 -2.08 9.68
C ALA A 450 22.98 -1.24 8.45
N ASN A 451 22.94 0.09 8.53
CA ASN A 451 23.18 1.03 7.43
C ASN A 451 22.18 0.92 6.26
N ILE A 452 20.96 0.45 6.52
CA ILE A 452 19.85 0.51 5.57
C ILE A 452 19.24 1.91 5.70
N ARG A 453 19.16 2.65 4.59
CA ARG A 453 18.58 4.02 4.59
C ARG A 453 17.07 3.96 4.84
N VAL A 454 16.56 4.92 5.59
CA VAL A 454 15.12 5.06 5.90
C VAL A 454 14.66 6.45 5.50
N LEU A 455 13.68 6.52 4.61
CA LEU A 455 13.00 7.76 4.24
C LEU A 455 11.55 7.69 4.69
N ILE A 456 11.14 8.62 5.52
CA ILE A 456 9.72 8.85 5.84
C ILE A 456 9.33 10.16 5.17
N TYR A 457 8.34 10.12 4.29
CA TYR A 457 7.81 11.32 3.66
C TYR A 457 6.30 11.41 3.85
N ALA A 458 5.78 12.63 3.95
CA ALA A 458 4.35 12.84 4.11
C ALA A 458 3.91 14.14 3.43
N GLY A 459 2.84 14.07 2.64
CA GLY A 459 2.18 15.24 2.10
C GLY A 459 1.60 16.13 3.20
N GLU A 460 1.77 17.44 3.04
CA GLU A 460 1.33 18.46 4.00
C GLU A 460 -0.20 18.48 4.21
N ASP A 461 -0.96 18.14 3.17
CA ASP A 461 -2.41 18.26 3.10
C ASP A 461 -3.15 16.93 3.33
N ASP A 462 -2.45 15.83 3.65
CA ASP A 462 -3.07 14.56 4.00
C ASP A 462 -3.63 14.57 5.43
N PHE A 463 -4.89 14.17 5.59
CA PHE A 463 -5.49 14.04 6.91
C PHE A 463 -5.26 12.65 7.52
N ILE A 464 -5.55 11.58 6.76
CA ILE A 464 -5.63 10.23 7.31
C ILE A 464 -4.28 9.72 7.78
N CYS A 465 -3.19 10.08 7.11
CA CYS A 465 -1.82 9.76 7.56
C CYS A 465 -0.95 11.02 7.64
N ASN A 466 -1.52 12.06 8.27
CA ASN A 466 -0.96 13.41 8.32
C ASN A 466 0.53 13.48 8.70
N TYR A 467 1.22 14.46 8.10
CA TYR A 467 2.64 14.70 8.31
C TYR A 467 3.00 14.93 9.78
N LEU A 468 2.10 15.51 10.58
CA LEU A 468 2.36 15.83 11.99
C LEU A 468 2.52 14.56 12.83
N GLY A 469 1.65 13.57 12.61
CA GLY A 469 1.77 12.25 13.23
C GLY A 469 3.06 11.55 12.80
N ASN A 470 3.34 11.57 11.49
CA ASN A 470 4.56 10.99 10.95
C ASN A 470 5.84 11.63 11.51
N GLN A 471 5.90 12.96 11.57
CA GLN A 471 7.02 13.68 12.16
C GLN A 471 7.22 13.31 13.64
N ARG A 472 6.13 13.25 14.42
CA ARG A 472 6.19 13.00 15.86
C ARG A 472 6.77 11.64 16.20
N TRP A 473 6.40 10.59 15.48
CA TRP A 473 6.94 9.26 15.79
C TRP A 473 8.40 9.16 15.34
N VAL A 474 8.77 9.75 14.20
CA VAL A 474 10.17 9.77 13.73
C VAL A 474 11.09 10.49 14.72
N GLU A 475 10.67 11.63 15.28
CA GLU A 475 11.46 12.38 16.27
C GLU A 475 11.57 11.63 17.64
N GLN A 476 10.62 10.75 17.94
CA GLN A 476 10.56 9.98 19.19
C GLN A 476 11.20 8.58 19.10
N MET A 477 11.32 8.02 17.89
CA MET A 477 11.95 6.72 17.61
C MET A 477 13.32 6.60 18.27
N LYS A 478 13.54 5.47 18.95
CA LYS A 478 14.77 5.22 19.73
C LYS A 478 15.81 4.50 18.89
N TRP A 479 16.88 5.20 18.55
CA TRP A 479 18.02 4.67 17.79
C TRP A 479 19.29 5.47 18.10
N SER A 480 20.47 4.98 17.70
CA SER A 480 21.77 5.57 18.11
C SER A 480 21.95 7.03 17.67
N GLY A 481 21.34 7.44 16.56
CA GLY A 481 21.41 8.79 16.01
C GLY A 481 20.27 9.73 16.39
N GLN A 482 19.32 9.32 17.26
CA GLN A 482 18.13 10.12 17.60
C GLN A 482 18.46 11.57 18.01
N ASP A 483 19.37 11.73 18.98
CA ASP A 483 19.72 13.06 19.49
C ASP A 483 20.33 13.96 18.41
N ALA A 484 21.11 13.38 17.50
CA ALA A 484 21.77 14.12 16.44
C ALA A 484 20.82 14.47 15.30
N PHE A 485 19.85 13.59 15.00
CA PHE A 485 18.73 13.87 14.09
C PHE A 485 17.85 15.01 14.62
N ASN A 486 17.46 14.94 15.90
CA ASN A 486 16.60 15.95 16.52
C ASN A 486 17.27 17.33 16.65
N LYS A 487 18.60 17.38 16.69
CA LYS A 487 19.39 18.63 16.67
C LYS A 487 19.52 19.25 15.27
N GLN A 488 19.20 18.52 14.20
CA GLN A 488 19.29 19.09 12.85
C GLN A 488 18.28 20.22 12.66
N PRO A 489 18.69 21.32 12.01
CA PRO A 489 17.75 22.35 11.60
C PRO A 489 16.80 21.79 10.55
N VAL A 490 15.55 22.24 10.59
CA VAL A 490 14.61 22.01 9.48
C VAL A 490 15.20 22.71 8.24
N SER A 491 15.37 21.93 7.18
CA SER A 491 15.98 22.36 5.93
C SER A 491 14.99 22.27 4.78
N THR A 492 15.10 23.17 3.82
CA THR A 492 14.24 23.21 2.63
C THR A 492 14.64 22.10 1.65
N PHE A 493 13.65 21.33 1.19
CA PHE A 493 13.76 20.45 0.05
C PHE A 493 13.42 21.23 -1.22
N SER A 494 14.45 21.56 -2.01
CA SER A 494 14.28 22.39 -3.19
C SER A 494 14.19 21.58 -4.49
N VAL A 495 13.09 21.79 -5.22
CA VAL A 495 12.82 21.32 -6.58
C VAL A 495 12.07 22.43 -7.30
N ASP A 496 12.75 23.17 -8.18
CA ASP A 496 12.23 24.40 -8.83
C ASP A 496 11.64 25.46 -7.87
N GLY A 497 12.05 25.45 -6.60
CA GLY A 497 11.46 26.26 -5.54
C GLY A 497 11.52 25.57 -4.20
N ASP A 498 10.69 25.98 -3.25
CA ASP A 498 10.45 25.24 -2.00
C ASP A 498 9.38 24.16 -2.27
N ALA A 499 9.78 22.90 -2.33
CA ALA A 499 8.90 21.76 -2.59
C ALA A 499 8.59 20.97 -1.30
N GLY A 500 9.17 21.35 -0.17
CA GLY A 500 9.03 20.61 1.07
C GLY A 500 10.10 20.99 2.09
N GLN A 501 9.99 20.44 3.28
CA GLN A 501 10.87 20.75 4.40
C GLN A 501 11.08 19.51 5.26
N GLY A 502 12.25 19.39 5.87
CA GLY A 502 12.52 18.23 6.69
C GLY A 502 13.88 18.23 7.34
N LYS A 503 14.30 17.05 7.80
CA LYS A 503 15.56 16.82 8.50
C LYS A 503 16.14 15.49 8.04
N GLU A 504 17.47 15.41 7.98
CA GLU A 504 18.17 14.16 7.75
C GLU A 504 19.40 14.05 8.66
N TYR A 505 19.68 12.85 9.15
CA TYR A 505 20.93 12.56 9.86
C TYR A 505 21.25 11.06 9.74
N GLY A 506 22.49 10.74 9.41
CA GLY A 506 22.91 9.36 9.19
C GLY A 506 22.07 8.69 8.09
N GLY A 507 21.46 7.55 8.40
CA GLY A 507 20.59 6.81 7.48
C GLY A 507 19.14 7.29 7.43
N LEU A 508 18.70 8.21 8.30
CA LEU A 508 17.29 8.60 8.45
C LEU A 508 17.00 9.97 7.83
N SER A 509 15.93 10.05 7.04
CA SER A 509 15.36 11.30 6.51
C SER A 509 13.86 11.38 6.80
N PHE A 510 13.40 12.55 7.27
CA PHE A 510 11.98 12.91 7.30
C PHE A 510 11.73 14.08 6.35
N LEU A 511 10.74 13.96 5.47
CA LEU A 511 10.38 14.99 4.50
C LEU A 511 8.86 15.27 4.53
N ARG A 512 8.48 16.49 4.91
CA ARG A 512 7.14 17.02 4.62
C ARG A 512 7.14 17.58 3.20
N VAL A 513 6.27 17.08 2.34
CA VAL A 513 6.13 17.54 0.95
C VAL A 513 5.00 18.56 0.87
N HIS A 514 5.33 19.77 0.42
CA HIS A 514 4.36 20.85 0.35
C HIS A 514 3.31 20.60 -0.73
N SER A 515 2.10 21.09 -0.50
CA SER A 515 1.03 21.04 -1.49
C SER A 515 0.71 19.63 -2.03
N ALA A 516 0.94 18.60 -1.22
CA ALA A 516 0.62 17.20 -1.52
C ALA A 516 -0.32 16.62 -0.46
N GLY A 517 -1.31 15.84 -0.89
CA GLY A 517 -2.16 15.02 -0.05
C GLY A 517 -1.53 13.65 0.25
N HIS A 518 -2.36 12.62 0.28
CA HIS A 518 -1.98 11.25 0.61
C HIS A 518 -1.01 10.66 -0.43
N MET A 519 -1.43 10.67 -1.70
CA MET A 519 -0.65 10.19 -2.85
C MET A 519 0.33 11.27 -3.31
N VAL A 520 1.46 11.41 -2.60
CA VAL A 520 2.47 12.44 -2.91
C VAL A 520 2.93 12.43 -4.38
N PRO A 521 3.20 11.28 -5.03
CA PRO A 521 3.57 11.28 -6.45
C PRO A 521 2.47 11.78 -7.39
N MET A 522 1.19 11.64 -7.02
CA MET A 522 0.07 12.17 -7.79
C MET A 522 0.04 13.71 -7.74
N ASP A 523 0.15 14.30 -6.55
CA ASP A 523 0.00 15.75 -6.37
C ASP A 523 1.28 16.54 -6.69
N GLN A 524 2.46 15.94 -6.46
CA GLN A 524 3.78 16.56 -6.65
C GLN A 524 4.76 15.64 -7.41
N PRO A 525 4.45 15.25 -8.66
CA PRO A 525 5.19 14.21 -9.39
C PRO A 525 6.69 14.54 -9.56
N LYS A 526 7.01 15.78 -9.91
CA LYS A 526 8.40 16.23 -10.08
C LYS A 526 9.19 16.18 -8.76
N ALA A 527 8.59 16.64 -7.67
CA ALA A 527 9.22 16.62 -6.35
C ALA A 527 9.40 15.18 -5.84
N SER A 528 8.41 14.31 -6.09
CA SER A 528 8.44 12.90 -5.77
C SER A 528 9.56 12.15 -6.50
N LEU A 529 9.73 12.38 -7.81
CA LEU A 529 10.84 11.77 -8.56
C LEU A 529 12.21 12.23 -8.05
N GLU A 530 12.40 13.53 -7.79
CA GLU A 530 13.67 14.05 -7.28
C GLU A 530 13.97 13.53 -5.85
N MET A 531 12.94 13.39 -5.02
CA MET A 531 13.03 12.75 -3.70
C MET A 531 13.53 11.31 -3.83
N LEU A 532 12.88 10.49 -4.67
CA LEU A 532 13.31 9.12 -4.92
C LEU A 532 14.76 9.09 -5.43
N ARG A 533 15.08 9.89 -6.44
CA ARG A 533 16.41 9.93 -7.05
C ARG A 533 17.49 10.17 -6.00
N ARG A 534 17.34 11.17 -5.12
CA ARG A 534 18.32 11.44 -4.04
C ARG A 534 18.40 10.29 -3.05
N PHE A 535 17.26 9.67 -2.74
CA PHE A 535 17.19 8.54 -1.83
C PHE A 535 17.91 7.29 -2.37
N VAL A 536 17.73 6.94 -3.64
CA VAL A 536 18.34 5.74 -4.22
C VAL A 536 19.79 5.94 -4.67
N THR A 537 20.22 7.19 -4.89
CA THR A 537 21.60 7.51 -5.32
C THR A 537 22.57 7.82 -4.18
N GLY A 538 22.11 7.89 -2.93
CA GLY A 538 22.97 8.28 -1.81
C GLY A 538 23.12 9.80 -1.63
N GLU A 539 22.49 10.61 -2.45
CA GLU A 539 22.58 12.07 -2.32
C GLU A 539 21.86 12.57 -1.04
N PRO A 540 22.35 13.67 -0.43
CA PRO A 540 21.64 14.33 0.66
C PRO A 540 20.25 14.77 0.21
N MET A 541 19.23 14.50 1.03
CA MET A 541 17.87 14.96 0.77
C MET A 541 17.80 16.49 0.80
N PHE A 542 18.56 17.12 1.69
CA PHE A 542 18.59 18.56 1.92
C PHE A 542 19.99 19.14 1.64
N PRO A 543 20.42 19.19 0.36
CA PRO A 543 21.74 19.70 0.01
C PRO A 543 21.88 21.17 0.44
N PRO A 544 23.05 21.59 0.96
CA PRO A 544 23.26 22.98 1.34
C PRO A 544 23.06 23.88 0.13
N GLN A 545 22.22 24.91 0.27
CA GLN A 545 22.01 25.88 -0.80
C GLN A 545 23.36 26.52 -1.15
N LYS A 546 23.77 26.39 -2.42
CA LYS A 546 24.99 27.06 -2.90
C LYS A 546 24.82 28.56 -2.64
N ALA A 547 25.64 29.12 -1.77
CA ALA A 547 25.71 30.56 -1.61
C ALA A 547 26.02 31.15 -2.99
N ASN A 548 25.06 31.86 -3.57
CA ASN A 548 25.29 32.60 -4.80
C ASN A 548 26.47 33.54 -4.53
N SER A 549 27.64 33.21 -5.08
CA SER A 549 28.78 34.10 -5.12
C SER A 549 28.35 35.30 -5.95
N VAL A 550 27.86 36.33 -5.30
CA VAL A 550 27.79 37.67 -5.86
C VAL A 550 29.25 38.10 -6.04
N LEU A 551 29.82 37.70 -7.17
CA LEU A 551 31.01 38.32 -7.72
C LEU A 551 30.63 39.76 -8.04
N GLY A 552 30.75 40.61 -7.02
CA GLY A 552 30.70 42.04 -7.17
C GLY A 552 31.74 42.45 -8.21
N ARG A 553 31.27 42.91 -9.37
CA ARG A 553 32.06 43.77 -10.26
C ARG A 553 32.35 45.05 -9.48
N LYS A 554 33.48 45.07 -8.76
CA LYS A 554 34.19 46.30 -8.40
C LYS A 554 35.10 46.68 -9.57
N GLY A 555 34.98 47.93 -10.03
CA GLY A 555 35.84 48.58 -11.03
C GLY A 555 35.07 48.85 -12.33
N ALA A 556 34.87 50.08 -12.80
CA ALA A 556 35.72 51.25 -12.68
C ALA A 556 34.92 52.54 -12.46
N SER A 557 35.39 53.34 -11.50
CA SER A 557 35.13 54.78 -11.46
C SER A 557 36.07 55.46 -12.46
N THR A 558 35.53 56.14 -13.47
CA THR A 558 36.26 57.20 -14.18
C THR A 558 35.72 58.54 -13.69
N SER A 559 36.57 59.24 -12.95
CA SER A 559 36.45 60.66 -12.66
C SER A 559 36.53 61.46 -13.96
N ALA A 560 35.53 62.30 -14.23
CA ALA A 560 35.67 63.41 -15.16
C ALA A 560 35.81 64.70 -14.34
N ALA A 561 36.98 65.32 -14.42
CA ALA A 561 37.22 66.69 -14.00
C ALA A 561 37.48 67.52 -15.28
N GLU A 562 36.71 68.60 -15.39
CA GLU A 562 36.92 69.89 -16.07
C GLU A 562 37.92 70.00 -17.25
N ALA A 563 37.37 70.35 -18.43
CA ALA A 563 37.73 71.53 -19.22
C ALA A 563 36.67 71.78 -20.30
#